data_AF-A0AAV9F4N3-F1
#
_entry.id   AF-A0AAV9F4N3-F1
#
_cell.length_a   1.000
_cell.length_b   1.000
_cell.length_c   1.000
_cell.angle_alpha   90.00
_cell.angle_beta   90.00
_cell.angle_gamma   90.00
#
_symmetry.space_group_name_H-M   'P 1'
#
loop_
_entity.id
_entity.type
_entity.pdbx_description
1 polymer ?
#
loop_
_entity_poly.entity_id
_entity_poly.type
_entity_poly.pdbx_seq_one_letter_code
_entity_poly.pdbx_strand_id
1 'polypeptide(L)'
;MKIYPFANDNPASSRERKIILSGSFNPLHDGHLKLLEVASRMYDDGLPCFEISAINADKPPLTVAQIKERVKQFEKAGKTVIISNQPYFYKKADYFQAVLLLLVPTLQHGLLIRNTTVVTMVKC
;
A
#
# COMPACT_ATOMS: atom_id res chain seq x y z
N MET A 1 0.18 10.80 -8.85
CA MET A 1 -0.58 9.77 -8.11
C MET A 1 -2.05 9.99 -8.40
N LYS A 2 -2.79 8.97 -8.83
CA LYS A 2 -4.27 9.04 -8.94
C LYS A 2 -4.85 8.15 -7.85
N ILE A 3 -5.62 8.75 -6.94
CA ILE A 3 -6.35 8.04 -5.89
C ILE A 3 -7.73 7.74 -6.45
N TYR A 4 -8.18 6.49 -6.35
CA TYR A 4 -9.55 6.10 -6.71
C TYR A 4 -10.29 5.74 -5.41
N PRO A 5 -11.00 6.70 -4.79
CA PRO A 5 -11.81 6.41 -3.62
C PRO A 5 -13.04 5.61 -4.03
N PHE A 6 -13.32 4.52 -3.31
CA PHE A 6 -14.52 3.69 -3.52
C PHE A 6 -15.55 3.86 -2.39
N ALA A 7 -15.29 4.78 -1.44
CA ALA A 7 -16.21 5.15 -0.37
C ALA A 7 -16.53 6.66 -0.45
N ASN A 8 -17.78 7.00 -0.17
CA ASN A 8 -18.34 8.34 -0.29
C ASN A 8 -18.09 9.13 1.01
N ASP A 9 -16.91 9.73 1.17
CA ASP A 9 -16.58 10.49 2.38
C ASP A 9 -16.35 12.00 2.10
N ASN A 10 -16.96 12.79 2.99
CA ASN A 10 -17.05 14.25 3.07
C ASN A 10 -15.66 14.92 3.15
N PRO A 11 -15.35 15.99 2.38
CA PRO A 11 -13.98 16.54 2.24
C PRO A 11 -13.48 17.40 3.42
N ALA A 12 -13.92 17.14 4.65
CA ALA A 12 -13.55 17.94 5.82
C ALA A 12 -13.25 17.08 7.05
N SER A 13 -12.08 16.42 7.07
CA SER A 13 -11.44 15.99 8.31
C SER A 13 -9.91 16.04 8.15
N SER A 14 -9.24 16.53 9.18
CA SER A 14 -7.84 16.94 9.21
C SER A 14 -6.86 15.77 8.98
N ARG A 15 -6.02 15.85 7.93
CA ARG A 15 -4.83 15.00 7.71
C ARG A 15 -5.04 13.52 8.08
N GLU A 16 -5.92 12.82 7.36
CA GLU A 16 -6.06 11.37 7.47
C GLU A 16 -4.74 10.67 7.09
N ARG A 17 -3.95 10.32 8.11
CA ARG A 17 -2.74 9.51 7.96
C ARG A 17 -3.15 8.21 7.28
N LYS A 18 -2.41 7.74 6.28
CA LYS A 18 -2.70 6.45 5.63
C LYS A 18 -1.88 5.33 6.24
N ILE A 19 -2.42 4.12 6.22
CA ILE A 19 -1.69 2.88 6.52
C ILE A 19 -1.67 2.09 5.22
N ILE A 20 -0.50 2.03 4.58
CA ILE A 20 -0.36 1.52 3.22
C ILE A 20 0.34 0.17 3.27
N LEU A 21 -0.33 -0.90 2.87
CA LEU A 21 0.30 -2.19 2.62
C LEU A 21 0.65 -2.30 1.13
N SER A 22 1.94 -2.24 0.83
CA SER A 22 2.50 -2.30 -0.51
C SER A 22 2.90 -3.73 -0.89
N GLY A 23 2.49 -4.19 -2.07
CA GLY A 23 2.79 -5.53 -2.54
C GLY A 23 2.44 -5.77 -4.01
N SER A 24 2.85 -6.93 -4.53
CA SER A 24 2.50 -7.35 -5.89
C SER A 24 1.08 -7.90 -6.00
N PHE A 25 0.52 -8.43 -4.90
CA PHE A 25 -0.83 -8.98 -4.77
C PHE A 25 -1.23 -9.86 -5.96
N ASN A 26 -0.45 -10.91 -6.20
CA ASN A 26 -0.63 -11.79 -7.35
C ASN A 26 -0.68 -13.26 -6.89
N PRO A 27 -1.75 -13.71 -6.19
CA PRO A 27 -3.02 -13.00 -5.92
C PRO A 27 -3.11 -12.34 -4.52
N LEU A 28 -4.16 -11.55 -4.29
CA LEU A 28 -4.63 -11.12 -2.97
C LEU A 28 -5.22 -12.33 -2.23
N HIS A 29 -4.92 -12.45 -0.93
CA HIS A 29 -5.36 -13.55 -0.07
C HIS A 29 -5.46 -13.09 1.39
N ASP A 30 -5.99 -13.94 2.26
CA ASP A 30 -6.31 -13.61 3.66
C ASP A 30 -5.12 -13.09 4.48
N GLY A 31 -3.91 -13.63 4.23
CA GLY A 31 -2.68 -13.13 4.87
C GLY A 31 -2.48 -11.62 4.68
N HIS A 32 -2.70 -11.11 3.46
CA HIS A 32 -2.60 -9.67 3.18
C HIS A 32 -3.69 -8.86 3.87
N LEU A 33 -4.92 -9.39 3.90
CA LEU A 33 -6.06 -8.73 4.54
C LEU A 33 -5.84 -8.59 6.06
N LYS A 34 -5.48 -9.70 6.71
CA LYS A 34 -5.19 -9.75 8.14
C LYS A 34 -4.01 -8.86 8.51
N LEU A 35 -2.97 -8.80 7.68
CA LEU A 35 -1.83 -7.94 7.94
C LEU A 35 -2.21 -6.46 7.94
N LEU A 36 -3.00 -6.02 6.95
CA LEU A 36 -3.47 -4.64 6.91
C LEU A 36 -4.42 -4.34 8.08
N GLU A 37 -5.27 -5.29 8.47
CA GLU A 37 -6.16 -5.18 9.63
C GLU A 37 -5.37 -5.02 10.94
N VAL A 38 -4.37 -5.86 11.18
CA VAL A 38 -3.51 -5.77 12.37
C VAL A 38 -2.78 -4.43 12.39
N ALA A 39 -2.20 -4.02 11.27
CA ALA A 39 -1.56 -2.72 11.15
C ALA A 39 -2.53 -1.57 11.46
N SER A 40 -3.77 -1.66 10.98
CA SER A 40 -4.79 -0.63 11.23
C SER A 40 -5.12 -0.47 12.71
N ARG A 41 -5.06 -1.56 13.48
CA ARG A 41 -5.24 -1.52 14.94
C ARG A 41 -4.04 -0.97 15.71
N MET A 42 -2.86 -0.94 15.10
CA MET A 42 -1.64 -0.44 15.74
C MET A 42 -1.49 1.08 15.62
N TYR A 43 -2.12 1.69 14.62
CA TYR A 43 -2.03 3.12 14.34
C TYR A 43 -3.43 3.70 14.32
N ASP A 44 -3.86 4.25 15.46
CA ASP A 44 -5.15 4.93 15.58
C ASP A 44 -5.26 6.06 14.53
N ASP A 45 -6.47 6.22 13.97
CA ASP A 45 -6.84 7.21 12.94
C ASP A 45 -6.20 7.05 11.55
N GLY A 46 -5.57 5.91 11.28
CA GLY A 46 -4.99 5.63 9.98
C GLY A 46 -5.97 5.01 8.98
N LEU A 47 -6.13 5.60 7.77
CA LEU A 47 -6.94 5.02 6.71
C LEU A 47 -6.20 3.84 6.03
N PRO A 48 -6.69 2.58 6.13
CA PRO A 48 -6.05 1.45 5.50
C PRO A 48 -6.17 1.48 3.98
N CYS A 49 -5.06 1.27 3.29
CA CYS A 49 -4.97 1.22 1.85
C CYS A 49 -3.99 0.12 1.41
N PHE A 50 -4.26 -0.51 0.28
CA PHE A 50 -3.27 -1.30 -0.43
C PHE A 50 -2.52 -0.43 -1.45
N GLU A 51 -1.32 -0.84 -1.85
CA GLU A 51 -0.59 -0.18 -2.93
C GLU A 51 0.08 -1.19 -3.87
N ILE A 52 -0.14 -1.00 -5.17
CA ILE A 52 0.55 -1.72 -6.24
C ILE A 52 1.49 -0.74 -6.95
N SER A 53 2.77 -1.09 -7.04
CA SER A 53 3.70 -0.37 -7.88
C SER A 53 3.66 -0.91 -9.31
N ALA A 54 3.30 -0.05 -10.26
CA ALA A 54 3.33 -0.35 -11.69
C ALA A 54 4.77 -0.57 -12.20
N ILE A 55 5.77 0.03 -11.54
CA ILE A 55 7.19 -0.15 -11.83
C ILE A 55 7.84 -0.79 -10.61
N ASN A 56 8.55 -1.89 -10.81
CA ASN A 56 9.34 -2.54 -9.76
C ASN A 56 10.81 -2.45 -10.15
N ALA A 57 11.72 -2.35 -9.17
CA ALA A 57 13.14 -2.18 -9.46
C ALA A 57 13.73 -3.37 -10.25
N ASP A 58 13.30 -4.59 -9.90
CA ASP A 58 13.89 -5.84 -10.40
C ASP A 58 12.99 -6.57 -11.41
N LYS A 59 11.85 -5.99 -11.80
CA LYS A 59 10.87 -6.62 -12.70
C LYS A 59 10.43 -5.64 -13.78
N PRO A 60 10.06 -6.12 -14.98
CA PRO A 60 9.51 -5.25 -16.01
C PRO A 60 8.25 -4.52 -15.50
N PRO A 61 7.98 -3.30 -16.00
CA PRO A 61 6.76 -2.57 -15.68
C PRO A 61 5.52 -3.41 -15.97
N LEU A 62 4.52 -3.28 -15.12
CA LEU A 62 3.24 -3.95 -15.30
C LEU A 62 2.48 -3.33 -16.47
N THR A 63 1.87 -4.17 -17.30
CA THR A 63 0.96 -3.69 -18.33
C THR A 63 -0.33 -3.17 -17.70
N VAL A 64 -1.03 -2.28 -18.40
CA VAL A 64 -2.34 -1.79 -17.96
C VAL A 64 -3.33 -2.94 -17.74
N ALA A 65 -3.28 -3.99 -18.56
CA ALA A 65 -4.12 -5.17 -18.41
C ALA A 65 -3.84 -5.90 -17.07
N GLN A 66 -2.57 -6.12 -16.73
CA GLN A 66 -2.17 -6.74 -15.46
C GLN A 66 -2.57 -5.87 -14.25
N ILE A 67 -2.42 -4.55 -14.34
CA ILE A 67 -2.86 -3.64 -13.28
C ILE A 67 -4.37 -3.76 -13.09
N LYS A 68 -5.15 -3.71 -14.18
CA LYS A 68 -6.61 -3.85 -14.12
C LYS A 68 -7.04 -5.18 -13.50
N GLU A 69 -6.41 -6.29 -13.88
CA GLU A 69 -6.67 -7.60 -13.29
C GLU A 69 -6.42 -7.60 -11.78
N ARG A 70 -5.28 -7.03 -11.36
CA ARG A 70 -4.94 -6.92 -9.94
C ARG A 70 -5.79 -5.93 -9.16
N VAL A 71 -6.41 -4.94 -9.80
CA VAL A 71 -7.33 -4.01 -9.12
C VAL A 71 -8.68 -4.68 -8.85
N LYS A 72 -9.19 -5.52 -9.77
CA LYS A 72 -10.50 -6.19 -9.65
C LYS A 72 -10.66 -7.00 -8.36
N GLN A 73 -9.60 -7.60 -7.84
CA GLN A 73 -9.62 -8.34 -6.57
C GLN A 73 -9.85 -7.42 -5.35
N PHE A 74 -9.36 -6.18 -5.38
CA PHE A 74 -9.62 -5.21 -4.30
C PHE A 74 -11.03 -4.66 -4.36
N GLU A 75 -11.55 -4.43 -5.58
CA GLU A 75 -12.95 -4.07 -5.80
C GLU A 75 -13.89 -5.15 -5.23
N LYS A 76 -13.63 -6.42 -5.56
CA LYS A 76 -14.38 -7.56 -5.01
C LYS A 76 -14.29 -7.66 -3.48
N ALA A 77 -13.16 -7.28 -2.90
CA ALA A 77 -12.93 -7.31 -1.45
C ALA A 77 -13.41 -6.04 -0.72
N GLY A 78 -13.93 -5.02 -1.44
CA GLY A 78 -14.31 -3.74 -0.88
C GLY A 78 -13.14 -2.99 -0.24
N LYS A 79 -11.94 -3.06 -0.84
CA LYS A 79 -10.71 -2.46 -0.30
C LYS A 79 -10.16 -1.37 -1.23
N THR A 80 -9.64 -0.29 -0.63
CA THR A 80 -8.98 0.79 -1.36
C THR A 80 -7.59 0.35 -1.83
N VAL A 81 -7.27 0.59 -3.10
CA VAL A 81 -5.94 0.32 -3.68
C VAL A 81 -5.39 1.55 -4.39
N ILE A 82 -4.11 1.85 -4.16
CA ILE A 82 -3.35 2.92 -4.79
C ILE A 82 -2.46 2.31 -5.87
N ILE A 83 -2.43 2.94 -7.05
CA ILE A 83 -1.44 2.59 -8.09
C ILE A 83 -0.35 3.66 -8.09
N SER A 84 0.91 3.24 -7.91
CA SER A 84 2.06 4.14 -7.94
C SER A 84 3.10 3.73 -8.99
N ASN A 85 4.01 4.65 -9.31
CA ASN A 85 5.17 4.41 -10.17
C ASN A 85 6.47 4.47 -9.36
N GLN A 86 6.43 4.18 -8.05
CA GLN A 86 7.57 4.32 -7.15
C GLN A 86 8.20 2.95 -6.87
N PRO A 87 9.26 2.54 -7.60
CA PRO A 87 9.85 1.21 -7.45
C PRO A 87 10.62 1.00 -6.15
N TYR A 88 11.08 2.09 -5.52
CA TYR A 88 11.92 2.02 -4.33
C TYR A 88 11.19 2.50 -3.07
N PHE A 89 11.39 1.76 -1.99
CA PHE A 89 10.79 2.00 -0.69
C PHE A 89 11.09 3.39 -0.11
N TYR A 90 12.35 3.84 -0.22
CA TYR A 90 12.75 5.16 0.26
C TYR A 90 12.02 6.30 -0.47
N LYS A 91 11.74 6.13 -1.78
CA LYS A 91 10.97 7.12 -2.54
C LYS A 91 9.52 7.15 -2.10
N LYS A 92 8.92 5.98 -1.79
CA LYS A 92 7.55 5.92 -1.27
C LYS A 92 7.38 6.73 0.01
N ALA A 93 8.39 6.73 0.90
CA ALA A 93 8.36 7.51 2.14
C ALA A 93 8.31 9.02 1.92
N ASP A 94 8.89 9.53 0.83
CA ASP A 94 8.85 10.96 0.48
C ASP A 94 7.48 11.38 -0.09
N TYR A 95 6.73 10.45 -0.69
CA TYR A 95 5.44 10.73 -1.34
C TYR A 95 4.23 10.52 -0.44
N PHE A 96 4.28 9.54 0.46
CA PHE A 96 3.17 9.26 1.36
C PHE A 96 3.43 9.91 2.71
N GLN A 97 2.48 10.70 3.24
CA GLN A 97 2.41 11.01 4.67
C GLN A 97 1.67 9.86 5.36
N ALA A 98 2.35 8.72 5.50
CA ALA A 98 1.70 7.45 5.84
C ALA A 98 2.60 6.54 6.70
N VAL A 99 2.00 5.52 7.29
CA VAL A 99 2.73 4.31 7.68
C VAL A 99 2.75 3.38 6.47
N LEU A 100 3.93 2.95 6.04
CA LEU A 100 4.11 2.11 4.86
C LEU A 100 4.63 0.73 5.29
N LEU A 101 3.85 -0.31 5.02
CA LEU A 101 4.22 -1.71 5.20
C LEU A 101 4.56 -2.29 3.85
N LEU A 102 5.70 -2.95 3.74
CA LEU A 102 6.21 -3.51 2.49
C LEU A 102 6.25 -5.02 2.58
N LEU A 103 5.57 -5.69 1.64
CA LEU A 103 5.64 -7.13 1.50
C LEU A 103 6.90 -7.51 0.72
N VAL A 104 7.87 -8.09 1.42
CA VAL A 104 9.12 -8.57 0.83
C VAL A 104 9.24 -10.09 0.95
N PRO A 105 9.62 -10.81 -0.13
CA PRO A 105 9.75 -12.27 -0.11
C PRO A 105 10.99 -12.74 0.68
N THR A 106 12.00 -11.88 0.83
CA THR A 106 13.23 -12.14 1.57
C THR A 106 13.37 -11.19 2.74
N LEU A 107 13.88 -11.72 3.86
CA LEU A 107 14.06 -10.98 5.11
C LEU A 107 15.12 -9.89 4.89
N GLN A 108 14.69 -8.66 4.68
CA GLN A 108 15.53 -7.49 4.86
C GLN A 108 14.97 -6.76 6.08
N HIS A 109 15.64 -6.85 7.22
CA HIS A 109 15.25 -6.09 8.41
C HIS A 109 15.62 -4.63 8.17
N GLY A 110 14.63 -3.74 8.19
CA GLY A 110 14.86 -2.31 8.05
C GLY A 110 13.62 -1.53 8.47
N LEU A 111 13.81 -0.66 9.46
CA LEU A 111 12.88 0.41 9.80
C LEU A 111 13.45 1.69 9.21
N LEU A 112 12.74 2.32 8.28
CA LEU A 112 13.13 3.63 7.75
C LEU A 112 12.11 4.66 8.22
N ILE A 113 12.59 5.67 8.96
CA ILE A 113 11.77 6.82 9.38
C ILE A 113 12.23 8.03 8.58
N ARG A 114 11.33 8.60 7.76
CA ARG A 114 11.58 9.82 6.97
C ARG A 114 10.34 10.69 6.95
N ASN A 115 10.46 11.99 7.21
CA ASN A 115 9.38 12.97 7.07
C ASN A 115 8.05 12.50 7.70
N THR A 116 8.08 11.99 8.93
CA THR A 116 6.94 11.39 9.68
C THR A 116 6.37 10.07 9.14
N THR A 117 6.93 9.54 8.05
CA THR A 117 6.58 8.24 7.49
C THR A 117 7.44 7.14 8.08
N VAL A 118 6.77 6.10 8.56
CA VAL A 118 7.39 4.88 9.10
C VAL A 118 7.28 3.79 8.05
N VAL A 119 8.42 3.25 7.61
CA VAL A 119 8.47 2.13 6.68
C VAL A 119 8.89 0.87 7.41
N THR A 120 8.02 -0.14 7.39
CA THR A 120 8.26 -1.45 8.01
C THR A 120 8.20 -2.53 6.95
N MET A 121 9.23 -3.38 6.90
CA MET A 121 9.24 -4.53 5.99
C MET A 121 8.68 -5.76 6.68
N VAL A 122 7.67 -6.37 6.06
CA VAL A 122 6.95 -7.52 6.58
C VAL A 122 7.13 -8.69 5.62
N LYS A 123 7.50 -9.85 6.18
CA LYS A 123 7.55 -11.09 5.44
C LYS A 123 6.15 -11.71 5.38
N CYS A 124 5.73 -12.08 4.17
CA CYS A 124 4.52 -12.88 3.93
C CYS A 124 4.89 -14.34 3.63
#